data_AF-A0A953HZP5-F1
#
_entry.id   AF-A0A953HZP5-F1
#
_cell.length_a   1.000
_cell.length_b   1.000
_cell.length_c   1.000
_cell.angle_alpha   90.00
_cell.angle_beta   90.00
_cell.angle_gamma   90.00
#
_symmetry.space_group_name_H-M   'P 1'
#
loop_
_entity.id
_entity.type
_entity.pdbx_description
1 polymer ?
#
loop_
_entity_poly.entity_id
_entity_poly.type
_entity_poly.pdbx_seq_one_letter_code
_entity_poly.pdbx_strand_id
1 'polypeptide(L)'
;MTTSLNPVSPAPRPSVWRQLRAGVTHPAGVLFLALWVAGAATLALRGRAELVLEVVFRLLIINLIPLVVLLRRTPYPPAPDAPRHRRWVLWVQVAFLAALIALGVLYVLGHYGLIPSRWTQVPVWTQANEALEHLGEKLFGQRRIVANPTLNALLPGLVLWLGGVRPAELWLRRGHSSFAVAAPYLIFVAIAVVPPVIAGDTRTAAMVGLMLVRNFFVNGFTEEFLFRGALQTRLSQLLGEGWGLVLASLIVGVAHVGGLMPALDGDVLTALGLCITSQAAAGLIFGILAIRTRSLIAPTVAHLTLNLFG
;
A
#
# COMPACT_ATOMS: atom_id res chain seq x y z
N MET A 1 12.05 -48.03 26.82
CA MET A 1 12.85 -46.79 26.84
C MET A 1 12.35 -45.88 25.72
N THR A 2 11.52 -44.90 26.05
CA THR A 2 11.11 -43.83 25.13
C THR A 2 12.10 -42.69 25.25
N THR A 3 12.97 -42.53 24.26
CA THR A 3 13.85 -41.35 24.15
C THR A 3 12.98 -40.12 23.91
N SER A 4 12.84 -39.28 24.93
CA SER A 4 12.27 -37.94 24.77
C SER A 4 13.20 -37.14 23.87
N LEU A 5 12.73 -36.79 22.67
CA LEU A 5 13.38 -35.78 21.84
C LEU A 5 13.46 -34.49 22.66
N ASN A 6 14.69 -34.05 22.96
CA ASN A 6 14.93 -32.77 23.60
C ASN A 6 14.17 -31.67 22.84
N PRO A 7 13.42 -30.79 23.52
CA PRO A 7 12.81 -29.64 22.86
C PRO A 7 13.94 -28.79 22.28
N VAL A 8 14.02 -28.75 20.94
CA VAL A 8 14.93 -27.85 20.22
C VAL A 8 14.64 -26.45 20.73
N SER A 9 15.61 -25.85 21.44
CA SER A 9 15.47 -24.47 21.92
C SER A 9 15.20 -23.57 20.71
N PRO A 10 14.16 -22.74 20.74
CA PRO A 10 13.83 -21.89 19.60
C PRO A 10 15.02 -21.00 19.27
N ALA A 11 15.36 -20.93 17.98
CA ALA A 11 16.50 -20.15 17.50
C ALA A 11 16.44 -18.70 18.06
N PRO A 12 17.57 -18.16 18.58
CA PRO A 12 17.60 -16.87 19.25
C PRO A 12 17.10 -15.75 18.33
N ARG A 13 16.17 -14.93 18.81
CA ARG A 13 15.52 -13.87 18.03
C ARG A 13 16.59 -12.96 17.39
N PRO A 14 16.51 -12.68 16.08
CA PRO A 14 17.46 -11.80 15.42
C PRO A 14 17.26 -10.38 15.93
N SER A 15 18.36 -9.70 16.24
CA SER A 15 18.29 -8.30 16.64
C SER A 15 17.63 -7.45 15.56
N VAL A 16 16.92 -6.39 15.98
CA VAL A 16 16.32 -5.41 15.05
C VAL A 16 17.36 -4.90 14.05
N TRP A 17 18.57 -4.62 14.52
CA TRP A 17 19.70 -4.21 13.69
C TRP A 17 20.06 -5.22 12.60
N ARG A 18 20.06 -6.52 12.90
CA ARG A 18 20.35 -7.55 11.90
C ARG A 18 19.28 -7.59 10.82
N GLN A 19 18.01 -7.42 11.20
CA GLN A 19 16.89 -7.41 10.26
C GLN A 19 16.89 -6.16 9.37
N LEU A 20 17.17 -4.98 9.96
CA LEU A 20 17.33 -3.74 9.20
C LEU A 20 18.50 -3.84 8.23
N ARG A 21 19.66 -4.33 8.71
CA ARG A 21 20.86 -4.55 7.88
C ARG A 21 20.54 -5.44 6.69
N ALA A 22 19.87 -6.58 6.90
CA ALA A 22 19.51 -7.50 5.83
C ALA A 22 18.67 -6.82 4.74
N GLY A 23 17.75 -5.92 5.11
CA GLY A 23 16.96 -5.14 4.17
C GLY A 23 17.81 -4.16 3.35
N VAL A 24 18.63 -3.34 4.01
CA VAL A 24 19.43 -2.30 3.34
C VAL A 24 20.64 -2.85 2.59
N THR A 25 21.07 -4.08 2.85
CA THR A 25 22.11 -4.76 2.08
C THR A 25 21.57 -5.61 0.93
N HIS A 26 20.25 -5.86 0.88
CA HIS A 26 19.64 -6.57 -0.24
C HIS A 26 19.64 -5.67 -1.49
N PRO A 27 19.94 -6.17 -2.70
CA PRO A 27 20.01 -5.35 -3.92
C PRO A 27 18.76 -4.48 -4.17
N ALA A 28 17.57 -5.06 -3.95
CA ALA A 28 16.30 -4.32 -4.05
C ALA A 28 16.22 -3.18 -3.02
N GLY A 29 16.68 -3.39 -1.78
CA GLY A 29 16.68 -2.37 -0.74
C GLY A 29 17.66 -1.24 -1.03
N VAL A 30 18.84 -1.56 -1.58
CA VAL A 30 19.82 -0.58 -2.05
C VAL A 30 19.23 0.28 -3.16
N LEU A 31 18.56 -0.34 -4.16
CA LEU A 31 17.88 0.39 -5.22
C LEU A 31 16.82 1.34 -4.66
N PHE A 32 15.97 0.86 -3.76
CA PHE A 32 14.94 1.69 -3.15
C PHE A 32 15.56 2.89 -2.41
N LEU A 33 16.60 2.66 -1.62
CA LEU A 33 17.28 3.71 -0.88
C LEU A 33 17.92 4.74 -1.82
N ALA A 34 18.56 4.30 -2.91
CA ALA A 34 19.13 5.19 -3.91
C ALA A 34 18.06 6.07 -4.56
N LEU A 35 16.91 5.50 -4.93
CA LEU A 35 15.78 6.26 -5.49
C LEU A 35 15.16 7.21 -4.47
N TRP A 36 15.05 6.79 -3.21
CA TRP A 36 14.55 7.64 -2.13
C TRP A 36 15.46 8.84 -1.90
N VAL A 37 16.78 8.63 -1.83
CA VAL A 37 17.77 9.71 -1.70
C VAL A 37 17.74 10.64 -2.91
N ALA A 38 17.63 10.09 -4.13
CA ALA A 38 17.48 10.91 -5.33
C ALA A 38 16.20 11.75 -5.33
N GLY A 39 15.08 11.18 -4.88
CA GLY A 39 13.82 11.91 -4.71
C GLY A 39 13.93 13.04 -3.68
N ALA A 40 14.55 12.77 -2.53
CA ALA A 40 14.78 13.77 -1.49
C ALA A 40 15.72 14.89 -1.95
N ALA A 41 16.81 14.54 -2.65
CA ALA A 41 17.71 15.50 -3.26
C ALA A 41 17.00 16.37 -4.30
N THR A 42 16.13 15.77 -5.13
CA THR A 42 15.33 16.51 -6.11
C THR A 42 14.44 17.54 -5.44
N LEU A 43 13.76 17.16 -4.34
CA LEU A 43 12.94 18.09 -3.56
C LEU A 43 13.77 19.22 -2.95
N ALA A 44 14.92 18.90 -2.35
CA ALA A 44 15.80 19.90 -1.75
C ALA A 44 16.36 20.88 -2.79
N LEU A 45 16.81 20.38 -3.94
CA LEU A 45 17.33 21.20 -5.05
C LEU A 45 16.25 22.11 -5.68
N ARG A 46 14.98 21.73 -5.55
CA ARG A 46 13.82 22.53 -5.98
C ARG A 46 13.27 23.44 -4.87
N GLY A 47 14.00 23.60 -3.77
CA GLY A 47 13.63 24.49 -2.67
C GLY A 47 12.48 23.95 -1.81
N ARG A 48 12.20 22.64 -1.85
CA ARG A 48 11.14 21.96 -1.10
C ARG A 48 11.67 20.94 -0.09
N ALA A 49 12.78 21.26 0.58
CA ALA A 49 13.42 20.36 1.55
C ALA A 49 12.54 20.08 2.77
N GLU A 50 11.68 21.03 3.14
CA GLU A 50 10.70 20.93 4.21
C GLU A 50 9.72 19.77 4.00
N LEU A 51 9.33 19.49 2.75
CA LEU A 51 8.46 18.35 2.44
C LEU A 51 9.12 17.01 2.80
N VAL A 52 10.45 16.90 2.61
CA VAL A 52 11.19 15.69 3.01
C VAL A 52 11.14 15.50 4.51
N LEU A 53 11.37 16.58 5.27
CA LEU A 53 11.34 16.53 6.73
C LEU A 53 9.93 16.19 7.26
N GLU A 54 8.89 16.79 6.68
CA GLU A 54 7.50 16.50 7.02
C GLU A 54 7.15 15.03 6.75
N VAL A 55 7.54 14.51 5.59
CA VAL A 55 7.33 13.09 5.23
C VAL A 55 8.04 12.16 6.20
N VAL A 56 9.33 12.40 6.49
CA VAL A 56 10.11 11.57 7.43
C VAL A 56 9.49 11.61 8.82
N PHE A 57 9.17 12.79 9.32
CA PHE A 57 8.57 12.98 10.64
C PHE A 57 7.21 12.27 10.74
N ARG A 58 6.32 12.46 9.76
CA ARG A 58 5.00 11.82 9.70
C ARG A 58 5.12 10.30 9.67
N LEU A 59 5.97 9.76 8.78
CA LEU A 59 6.16 8.32 8.69
C LEU A 59 6.74 7.74 9.97
N LEU A 60 7.68 8.43 10.63
CA LEU A 60 8.25 8.01 11.91
C LEU A 60 7.19 8.01 13.02
N ILE A 61 6.45 9.09 13.21
CA ILE A 61 5.45 9.18 14.28
C ILE A 61 4.39 8.09 14.14
N ILE A 62 3.87 7.90 12.93
CA ILE A 62 2.76 6.97 12.70
C ILE A 62 3.27 5.52 12.76
N ASN A 63 4.50 5.23 12.34
CA ASN A 63 4.95 3.84 12.13
C ASN A 63 6.00 3.32 13.12
N LEU A 64 6.64 4.16 13.93
CA LEU A 64 7.70 3.72 14.85
C LEU A 64 7.19 2.66 15.84
N ILE A 65 6.11 2.96 16.57
CA ILE A 65 5.52 2.01 17.53
C ILE A 65 4.99 0.75 16.83
N PRO A 66 4.16 0.85 15.76
CA PRO A 66 3.71 -0.34 15.05
C PRO A 66 4.84 -1.22 14.51
N LEU A 67 5.92 -0.64 13.97
CA LEU A 67 7.06 -1.40 13.48
C LEU A 67 7.81 -2.11 14.61
N VAL A 68 7.96 -1.48 15.78
CA VAL A 68 8.52 -2.17 16.97
C VAL A 68 7.63 -3.34 17.38
N VAL A 69 6.30 -3.15 17.41
CA VAL A 69 5.34 -4.23 17.72
C VAL A 69 5.44 -5.34 16.68
N LEU A 70 5.51 -5.01 15.39
CA LEU A 70 5.68 -5.96 14.29
C LEU A 70 6.94 -6.81 14.47
N LEU A 71 8.09 -6.17 14.68
CA LEU A 71 9.37 -6.85 14.83
C LEU A 71 9.42 -7.73 16.09
N ARG A 72 8.66 -7.39 17.14
CA ARG A 72 8.52 -8.21 18.34
C ARG A 72 7.57 -9.40 18.17
N ARG A 73 6.45 -9.20 17.48
CA ARG A 73 5.41 -10.23 17.26
C ARG A 73 5.76 -11.20 16.13
N THR A 74 6.49 -10.71 15.13
CA THR A 74 6.91 -11.46 13.93
C THR A 74 8.42 -11.30 13.70
N PRO A 75 9.27 -11.77 14.65
CA PRO A 75 10.72 -11.58 14.58
C PRO A 75 11.34 -12.31 13.38
N TYR A 76 10.70 -13.39 12.93
CA TYR A 76 10.96 -14.04 11.66
C TYR A 76 9.72 -13.88 10.79
N PRO A 77 9.84 -13.41 9.54
CA PRO A 77 8.72 -13.49 8.60
C PRO A 77 8.27 -14.96 8.48
N PRO A 78 6.95 -15.23 8.45
CA PRO A 78 6.45 -16.55 8.12
C PRO A 78 7.03 -17.02 6.79
N ALA A 79 7.22 -18.33 6.61
CA ALA A 79 7.75 -18.89 5.37
C ALA A 79 7.00 -18.32 4.14
N PRO A 80 7.71 -17.96 3.06
CA PRO A 80 7.10 -17.56 1.81
C PRO A 80 6.05 -18.56 1.34
N ASP A 81 4.93 -18.06 0.84
CA ASP A 81 3.94 -18.91 0.19
C ASP A 81 4.60 -19.56 -1.02
N ALA A 82 4.61 -20.90 -1.08
CA ALA A 82 5.22 -21.63 -2.19
C ALA A 82 4.55 -21.25 -3.52
N PRO A 83 5.30 -21.07 -4.62
CA PRO A 83 4.70 -20.80 -5.92
C PRO A 83 3.74 -21.92 -6.32
N ARG A 84 2.47 -21.57 -6.53
CA ARG A 84 1.41 -22.53 -6.93
C ARG A 84 1.16 -22.55 -8.43
N HIS A 85 1.51 -21.47 -9.09
CA HIS A 85 1.28 -21.29 -10.52
C HIS A 85 2.60 -21.44 -11.29
N ARG A 86 2.50 -21.90 -12.54
CA ARG A 86 3.64 -21.89 -13.46
C ARG A 86 4.12 -20.46 -13.66
N ARG A 87 5.43 -20.28 -13.85
CA ARG A 87 6.05 -18.95 -13.96
C ARG A 87 5.43 -18.06 -15.03
N TRP A 88 5.05 -18.62 -16.19
CA TRP A 88 4.41 -17.85 -17.26
C TRP A 88 3.01 -17.35 -16.87
N VAL A 89 2.24 -18.12 -16.08
CA VAL A 89 0.92 -17.69 -15.58
C VAL A 89 1.09 -16.50 -14.65
N LEU A 90 2.10 -16.52 -13.78
CA LEU A 90 2.42 -15.38 -12.92
C LEU A 90 2.80 -14.14 -13.73
N TRP A 91 3.58 -14.29 -14.81
CA TRP A 91 3.89 -13.17 -15.70
C TRP A 91 2.65 -12.58 -16.37
N VAL A 92 1.72 -13.42 -16.82
CA VAL A 92 0.43 -12.96 -17.38
C VAL A 92 -0.38 -12.19 -16.33
N GLN A 93 -0.44 -12.70 -15.09
CA GLN A 93 -1.11 -12.00 -13.99
C GLN A 93 -0.47 -10.64 -13.69
N VAL A 94 0.86 -10.58 -13.61
CA VAL A 94 1.58 -9.31 -13.40
C VAL A 94 1.37 -8.35 -14.55
N ALA A 95 1.43 -8.82 -15.80
CA ALA A 95 1.20 -7.99 -16.98
C ALA A 95 -0.22 -7.40 -16.99
N PHE A 96 -1.23 -8.20 -16.65
CA PHE A 96 -2.60 -7.73 -16.49
C PHE A 96 -2.71 -6.65 -15.40
N LEU A 97 -2.15 -6.89 -14.21
CA LEU A 97 -2.18 -5.93 -13.10
C LEU A 97 -1.42 -4.64 -13.44
N ALA A 98 -0.27 -4.76 -14.10
CA ALA A 98 0.52 -3.60 -14.55
C ALA A 98 -0.23 -2.79 -15.60
N ALA A 99 -0.91 -3.44 -16.56
CA ALA A 99 -1.75 -2.77 -17.54
C ALA A 99 -2.92 -2.03 -16.87
N LEU A 100 -3.59 -2.68 -15.92
CA LEU A 100 -4.68 -2.10 -15.15
C LEU A 100 -4.21 -0.84 -14.39
N ILE A 101 -3.07 -0.92 -13.70
CA ILE A 101 -2.46 0.22 -12.99
C ILE A 101 -2.09 1.32 -13.99
N ALA A 102 -1.45 1.00 -15.10
CA ALA A 102 -1.07 1.97 -16.12
C ALA A 102 -2.28 2.70 -16.71
N LEU A 103 -3.38 1.98 -16.97
CA LEU A 103 -4.65 2.57 -17.41
C LEU A 103 -5.25 3.50 -16.35
N GLY A 104 -5.18 3.13 -15.06
CA GLY A 104 -5.56 4.00 -13.96
C GLY A 104 -4.72 5.27 -13.89
N VAL A 105 -3.40 5.16 -14.04
CA VAL A 105 -2.47 6.30 -14.06
C VAL A 105 -2.75 7.22 -15.25
N LEU A 106 -2.93 6.67 -16.45
CA LEU A 106 -3.29 7.45 -17.64
C LEU A 106 -4.61 8.20 -17.45
N TYR A 107 -5.61 7.56 -16.84
CA TYR A 107 -6.88 8.19 -16.53
C TYR A 107 -6.71 9.37 -15.56
N VAL A 108 -5.93 9.20 -14.47
CA VAL A 108 -5.66 10.28 -13.50
C VAL A 108 -4.88 11.43 -14.13
N LEU A 109 -3.83 11.13 -14.90
CA LEU A 109 -3.06 12.15 -15.62
C LEU A 109 -3.95 12.94 -16.59
N GLY A 110 -4.85 12.24 -17.29
CA GLY A 110 -5.80 12.87 -18.19
C GLY A 110 -6.83 13.75 -17.48
N HIS A 111 -7.34 13.30 -16.34
CA HIS A 111 -8.30 14.04 -15.53
C HIS A 111 -7.76 15.40 -15.08
N TYR A 112 -6.47 15.47 -14.75
CA TYR A 112 -5.80 16.71 -14.38
C TYR A 112 -5.21 17.49 -15.56
N GLY A 113 -5.44 17.05 -16.80
CA GLY A 113 -4.95 17.74 -18.00
C GLY A 113 -3.42 17.68 -18.19
N LEU A 114 -2.77 16.68 -17.59
CA LEU A 114 -1.31 16.57 -17.54
C LEU A 114 -0.71 15.89 -18.78
N ILE A 115 -1.55 15.26 -19.59
CA ILE A 115 -1.20 14.62 -20.85
C ILE A 115 -2.20 15.05 -21.94
N PRO A 116 -1.80 15.02 -23.23
CA PRO A 116 -2.70 15.43 -24.31
C PRO A 116 -3.97 14.57 -24.38
N SER A 117 -5.11 15.18 -24.69
CA SER A 117 -6.45 14.55 -24.71
C SER A 117 -6.55 13.28 -25.56
N ARG A 118 -5.75 13.14 -26.62
CA ARG A 118 -5.68 11.90 -27.41
C ARG A 118 -5.23 10.67 -26.61
N TRP A 119 -4.47 10.86 -25.53
CA TRP A 119 -3.98 9.80 -24.65
C TRP A 119 -4.92 9.53 -23.47
N THR A 120 -5.91 10.42 -23.23
CA THR A 120 -6.83 10.32 -22.09
C THR A 120 -8.08 9.51 -22.43
N GLN A 121 -8.38 9.37 -23.72
CA GLN A 121 -9.55 8.65 -24.24
C GLN A 121 -9.17 7.23 -24.63
N VAL A 122 -8.96 6.36 -23.63
CA VAL A 122 -8.77 4.94 -23.86
C VAL A 122 -10.15 4.30 -24.07
N PRO A 123 -10.43 3.70 -25.25
CA PRO A 123 -11.73 3.09 -25.52
C PRO A 123 -12.10 2.06 -24.46
N VAL A 124 -13.38 2.02 -24.09
CA VAL A 124 -13.94 1.17 -23.02
C VAL A 124 -13.47 1.56 -21.61
N TRP A 125 -12.16 1.75 -21.39
CA TRP A 125 -11.62 2.04 -20.06
C TRP A 125 -12.08 3.40 -19.52
N THR A 126 -11.92 4.48 -20.30
CA THR A 126 -12.32 5.83 -19.87
C THR A 126 -13.83 5.88 -19.64
N GLN A 127 -14.62 5.30 -20.55
CA GLN A 127 -16.09 5.22 -20.43
C GLN A 127 -16.54 4.43 -19.21
N ALA A 128 -15.90 3.29 -18.92
CA ALA A 128 -16.20 2.50 -17.74
C ALA A 128 -15.86 3.26 -16.44
N ASN A 129 -14.73 3.97 -16.42
CA ASN A 129 -14.33 4.76 -15.26
C ASN A 129 -15.32 5.90 -15.00
N GLU A 130 -15.66 6.67 -16.04
CA GLU A 130 -16.66 7.75 -15.96
C GLU A 130 -18.04 7.24 -15.56
N ALA A 131 -18.49 6.08 -16.09
CA ALA A 131 -19.77 5.48 -15.72
C ALA A 131 -19.80 5.05 -14.25
N LEU A 132 -18.72 4.44 -13.75
CA LEU A 132 -18.60 4.05 -12.34
C LEU A 132 -18.50 5.28 -11.43
N GLU A 133 -17.79 6.32 -11.86
CA GLU A 133 -17.72 7.58 -11.13
C GLU A 133 -19.08 8.28 -11.08
N HIS A 134 -19.81 8.34 -12.20
CA HIS A 134 -21.15 8.91 -12.24
C HIS A 134 -22.11 8.12 -11.34
N LEU A 135 -22.00 6.78 -11.33
CA LEU A 135 -22.78 5.93 -10.43
C LEU A 135 -22.45 6.20 -8.96
N GLY A 136 -21.17 6.35 -8.62
CA GLY A 136 -20.72 6.70 -7.27
C GLY A 136 -21.20 8.07 -6.82
N GLU A 137 -21.14 9.06 -7.70
CA GLU A 137 -21.66 10.41 -7.46
C GLU A 137 -23.17 10.38 -7.22
N LYS A 138 -23.92 9.68 -8.07
CA LYS A 138 -25.39 9.61 -7.99
C LYS A 138 -25.89 8.89 -6.74
N LEU A 139 -25.25 7.79 -6.34
CA LEU A 139 -25.71 6.96 -5.23
C LEU A 139 -25.19 7.42 -3.86
N PHE A 140 -23.99 8.01 -3.82
CA PHE A 140 -23.25 8.24 -2.57
C PHE A 140 -22.66 9.65 -2.47
N GLY A 141 -22.87 10.52 -3.46
CA GLY A 141 -22.28 11.87 -3.49
C GLY A 141 -20.75 11.85 -3.61
N GLN A 142 -20.19 10.76 -4.14
CA GLN A 142 -18.75 10.63 -4.28
C GLN A 142 -18.35 9.74 -5.46
N ARG A 143 -17.79 10.36 -6.51
CA ARG A 143 -17.23 9.69 -7.70
C ARG A 143 -16.50 8.37 -7.42
N ARG A 144 -15.45 8.40 -6.59
CA ARG A 144 -14.53 7.25 -6.45
C ARG A 144 -15.03 6.11 -5.57
N ILE A 145 -16.14 6.26 -4.86
CA ILE A 145 -16.60 5.23 -3.89
C ILE A 145 -17.10 3.95 -4.57
N VAL A 146 -17.44 4.01 -5.86
CA VAL A 146 -17.78 2.84 -6.68
C VAL A 146 -16.63 2.51 -7.63
N ALA A 147 -16.06 3.51 -8.31
CA ALA A 147 -14.99 3.30 -9.29
C ALA A 147 -13.77 2.59 -8.69
N ASN A 148 -13.26 3.05 -7.54
CA ASN A 148 -12.05 2.48 -6.96
C ASN A 148 -12.26 1.02 -6.51
N PRO A 149 -13.24 0.66 -5.65
CA PRO A 149 -13.47 -0.74 -5.31
C PRO A 149 -13.64 -1.64 -6.52
N THR A 150 -14.35 -1.17 -7.54
CA THR A 150 -14.59 -1.96 -8.75
C THR A 150 -13.30 -2.17 -9.53
N LEU A 151 -12.56 -1.12 -9.84
CA LEU A 151 -11.40 -1.19 -10.73
C LEU A 151 -10.15 -1.72 -10.04
N ASN A 152 -9.94 -1.43 -8.76
CA ASN A 152 -8.71 -1.79 -8.05
C ASN A 152 -8.86 -3.07 -7.22
N ALA A 153 -10.08 -3.49 -6.86
CA ALA A 153 -10.29 -4.71 -6.08
C ALA A 153 -11.16 -5.75 -6.79
N LEU A 154 -12.39 -5.42 -7.19
CA LEU A 154 -13.32 -6.41 -7.74
C LEU A 154 -12.87 -6.95 -9.09
N LEU A 155 -12.52 -6.09 -10.05
CA LEU A 155 -12.06 -6.48 -11.37
C LEU A 155 -10.79 -7.34 -11.31
N PRO A 156 -9.68 -6.89 -10.68
CA PRO A 156 -8.49 -7.72 -10.58
C PRO A 156 -8.73 -8.96 -9.73
N GLY A 157 -9.51 -8.87 -8.65
CA GLY A 157 -9.86 -10.02 -7.82
C GLY A 157 -10.62 -11.09 -8.61
N LEU A 158 -11.60 -10.70 -9.42
CA LEU A 158 -12.37 -11.59 -10.28
C LEU A 158 -11.49 -12.25 -11.33
N VAL A 159 -10.66 -11.49 -12.06
CA VAL A 159 -9.75 -12.03 -13.07
C VAL A 159 -8.75 -13.01 -12.46
N LEU A 160 -8.19 -12.69 -11.31
CA LEU A 160 -7.24 -13.55 -10.61
C LEU A 160 -7.91 -14.81 -10.06
N TRP A 161 -9.13 -14.69 -9.53
CA TRP A 161 -9.91 -15.83 -9.05
C TRP A 161 -10.29 -16.77 -10.20
N LEU A 162 -10.76 -16.25 -11.33
CA LEU A 162 -11.00 -17.03 -12.54
C LEU A 162 -9.72 -17.67 -13.10
N GLY A 163 -8.57 -17.02 -12.90
CA GLY A 163 -7.24 -17.55 -13.16
C GLY A 163 -6.75 -18.60 -12.14
N GLY A 164 -7.60 -19.03 -11.21
CA GLY A 164 -7.33 -20.06 -10.21
C GLY A 164 -6.60 -19.58 -8.96
N VAL A 165 -6.42 -18.27 -8.77
CA VAL A 165 -5.77 -17.72 -7.57
C VAL A 165 -6.74 -17.76 -6.40
N ARG A 166 -6.32 -18.34 -5.28
CA ARG A 166 -7.15 -18.43 -4.07
C ARG A 166 -7.08 -17.15 -3.23
N PRO A 167 -8.14 -16.77 -2.51
CA PRO A 167 -8.12 -15.60 -1.62
C PRO A 167 -6.97 -15.60 -0.60
N ALA A 168 -6.59 -16.77 -0.08
CA ALA A 168 -5.47 -16.91 0.84
C ALA A 168 -4.11 -16.50 0.21
N GLU A 169 -3.95 -16.68 -1.10
CA GLU A 169 -2.75 -16.28 -1.86
C GLU A 169 -2.74 -14.76 -2.11
N LEU A 170 -3.90 -14.11 -2.00
CA LEU A 170 -4.06 -12.66 -1.99
C LEU A 170 -3.88 -12.07 -0.58
N TRP A 171 -3.53 -12.90 0.39
CA TRP A 171 -3.50 -12.56 1.81
C TRP A 171 -4.84 -12.06 2.37
N LEU A 172 -5.96 -12.47 1.76
CA LEU A 172 -7.31 -12.34 2.32
C LEU A 172 -7.54 -13.41 3.40
N ARG A 173 -6.80 -13.29 4.49
CA ARG A 173 -6.84 -14.18 5.65
C ARG A 173 -6.47 -13.41 6.90
N ARG A 174 -6.79 -13.98 8.07
CA ARG A 174 -6.42 -13.40 9.37
C ARG A 174 -4.92 -13.14 9.50
N GLY A 175 -4.08 -14.07 9.04
CA GLY A 175 -2.62 -13.99 9.11
C GLY A 175 -2.05 -14.06 10.54
N HIS A 176 -0.73 -13.90 10.63
CA HIS A 176 0.08 -14.01 11.83
C HIS A 176 0.09 -12.70 12.60
N SER A 177 -0.51 -12.69 13.79
CA SER A 177 -0.54 -11.53 14.69
C SER A 177 -1.07 -10.23 14.06
N SER A 178 -1.79 -10.28 12.94
CA SER A 178 -2.18 -9.10 12.16
C SER A 178 -2.99 -8.10 12.97
N PHE A 179 -3.91 -8.56 13.82
CA PHE A 179 -4.65 -7.68 14.73
C PHE A 179 -3.77 -7.04 15.80
N ALA A 180 -2.80 -7.78 16.35
CA ALA A 180 -1.86 -7.23 17.33
C ALA A 180 -0.94 -6.17 16.71
N VAL A 181 -0.56 -6.37 15.44
CA VAL A 181 0.21 -5.41 14.65
C VAL A 181 -0.65 -4.21 14.23
N ALA A 182 -1.93 -4.41 13.96
CA ALA A 182 -2.89 -3.34 13.64
C ALA A 182 -3.28 -2.50 14.87
N ALA A 183 -3.18 -3.05 16.09
CA ALA A 183 -3.66 -2.40 17.31
C ALA A 183 -3.08 -1.00 17.56
N PRO A 184 -1.77 -0.73 17.39
CA PRO A 184 -1.25 0.64 17.53
C PRO A 184 -1.86 1.64 16.54
N TYR A 185 -2.13 1.22 15.30
CA TYR A 185 -2.83 2.05 14.32
C TYR A 185 -4.28 2.32 14.71
N LEU A 186 -4.98 1.31 15.24
CA LEU A 186 -6.33 1.49 15.78
C LEU A 186 -6.35 2.44 16.99
N ILE A 187 -5.30 2.44 17.82
CA ILE A 187 -5.15 3.41 18.90
C ILE A 187 -5.01 4.83 18.34
N PHE A 188 -4.20 5.05 17.30
CA PHE A 188 -4.14 6.36 16.62
C PHE A 188 -5.51 6.80 16.11
N VAL A 189 -6.25 5.90 15.44
CA VAL A 189 -7.61 6.20 14.99
C VAL A 189 -8.54 6.53 16.16
N ALA A 190 -8.44 5.78 17.27
CA ALA A 190 -9.22 6.05 18.47
C ALA A 190 -8.90 7.43 19.08
N ILE A 191 -7.65 7.90 19.02
CA ILE A 191 -7.27 9.25 19.47
C ILE A 191 -8.01 10.34 18.67
N ALA A 192 -8.31 10.12 17.39
CA ALA A 192 -9.09 11.08 16.59
C ALA A 192 -10.62 11.01 16.86
N VAL A 193 -11.13 9.86 17.29
CA VAL A 193 -12.58 9.61 17.40
C VAL A 193 -13.10 9.76 18.84
N VAL A 194 -12.36 9.26 19.83
CA VAL A 194 -12.81 9.16 21.22
C VAL A 194 -12.97 10.52 21.90
N PRO A 195 -12.06 11.50 21.77
CA PRO A 195 -12.22 12.79 22.45
C PRO A 195 -13.49 13.55 22.02
N PRO A 196 -13.85 13.65 20.73
CA PRO A 196 -15.14 14.20 20.31
C PRO A 196 -16.34 13.49 20.93
N VAL A 197 -16.31 12.14 21.00
CA VAL A 197 -17.38 11.35 21.63
C VAL A 197 -17.52 11.68 23.11
N ILE A 198 -16.42 11.72 23.86
CA ILE A 198 -16.43 12.06 25.29
C ILE A 198 -16.91 13.49 25.52
N ALA A 199 -16.55 14.43 24.64
CA ALA A 199 -16.99 15.82 24.70
C ALA A 199 -18.46 16.03 24.29
N GLY A 200 -19.16 14.97 23.87
CA GLY A 200 -20.53 15.07 23.36
C GLY A 200 -20.64 15.64 21.93
N ASP A 201 -19.52 15.84 21.24
CA ASP A 201 -19.47 16.28 19.84
C ASP A 201 -19.68 15.09 18.90
N THR A 202 -20.94 14.64 18.84
CA THR A 202 -21.38 13.52 18.00
C THR A 202 -21.24 13.82 16.50
N ARG A 203 -21.26 15.10 16.10
CA ARG A 203 -21.09 15.52 14.71
C ARG A 203 -19.67 15.26 14.22
N THR A 204 -18.66 15.70 14.98
CA THR A 204 -17.25 15.46 14.64
C THR A 204 -16.94 13.97 14.67
N ALA A 205 -17.43 13.24 15.69
CA ALA A 205 -17.26 11.79 15.76
C ALA A 205 -17.85 11.07 14.54
N ALA A 206 -19.09 11.43 14.13
CA ALA A 206 -19.74 10.87 12.95
C ALA A 206 -19.00 11.21 11.65
N MET A 207 -18.49 12.44 11.52
CA MET A 207 -17.71 12.87 10.36
C MET A 207 -16.42 12.05 10.23
N VAL A 208 -15.64 11.89 11.31
CA VAL A 208 -14.41 11.08 11.29
C VAL A 208 -14.74 9.61 10.99
N GLY A 209 -15.81 9.08 11.60
CA GLY A 209 -16.28 7.72 11.31
C GLY A 209 -16.64 7.52 9.83
N LEU A 210 -17.37 8.47 9.24
CA LEU A 210 -17.71 8.43 7.82
C LEU A 210 -16.48 8.55 6.93
N MET A 211 -15.51 9.42 7.28
CA MET A 211 -14.24 9.53 6.56
C MET A 211 -13.47 8.21 6.57
N LEU A 212 -13.43 7.49 7.69
CA LEU A 212 -12.77 6.18 7.80
C LEU A 212 -13.44 5.12 6.92
N VAL A 213 -14.78 5.03 6.98
CA VAL A 213 -15.54 4.07 6.14
C VAL A 213 -15.36 4.39 4.66
N ARG A 214 -15.48 5.66 4.29
CA ARG A 214 -15.22 6.15 2.93
C ARG A 214 -13.81 5.78 2.49
N ASN A 215 -12.80 6.09 3.31
CA ASN A 215 -11.42 5.83 2.98
C ASN A 215 -11.12 4.33 2.86
N PHE A 216 -11.77 3.47 3.65
CA PHE A 216 -11.64 2.01 3.53
C PHE A 216 -12.01 1.51 2.13
N PHE A 217 -13.16 1.94 1.61
CA PHE A 217 -13.61 1.53 0.28
C PHE A 217 -12.81 2.21 -0.83
N VAL A 218 -12.53 3.51 -0.69
CA VAL A 218 -11.97 4.29 -1.79
C VAL A 218 -10.48 4.01 -1.95
N ASN A 219 -9.72 3.96 -0.85
CA ASN A 219 -8.26 3.81 -0.91
C ASN A 219 -7.79 2.64 -0.05
N GLY A 220 -8.00 2.69 1.27
CA GLY A 220 -7.37 1.80 2.25
C GLY A 220 -7.38 0.31 1.90
N PHE A 221 -8.53 -0.35 1.90
CA PHE A 221 -8.55 -1.79 1.57
C PHE A 221 -8.30 -2.03 0.08
N THR A 222 -8.90 -1.21 -0.75
CA THR A 222 -8.94 -1.38 -2.20
C THR A 222 -7.56 -1.28 -2.84
N GLU A 223 -6.74 -0.32 -2.44
CA GLU A 223 -5.36 -0.17 -2.88
C GLU A 223 -4.45 -1.22 -2.26
N GLU A 224 -4.60 -1.53 -0.97
CA GLU A 224 -3.79 -2.60 -0.36
C GLU A 224 -4.11 -3.97 -0.98
N PHE A 225 -5.35 -4.20 -1.41
CA PHE A 225 -5.70 -5.36 -2.22
C PHE A 225 -4.96 -5.36 -3.55
N LEU A 226 -5.00 -4.27 -4.32
CA LEU A 226 -4.33 -4.19 -5.63
C LEU A 226 -2.82 -4.35 -5.51
N PHE A 227 -2.19 -3.57 -4.63
CA PHE A 227 -0.75 -3.48 -4.57
C PHE A 227 -0.11 -4.57 -3.72
N ARG A 228 -0.71 -4.95 -2.58
CA ARG A 228 -0.16 -6.01 -1.71
C ARG A 228 -0.74 -7.36 -2.06
N GLY A 229 -2.06 -7.47 -2.04
CA GLY A 229 -2.77 -8.73 -2.23
C GLY A 229 -2.57 -9.28 -3.64
N ALA A 230 -2.66 -8.43 -4.66
CA ALA A 230 -2.55 -8.82 -6.06
C ALA A 230 -1.10 -8.70 -6.59
N LEU A 231 -0.56 -7.49 -6.70
CA LEU A 231 0.71 -7.24 -7.38
C LEU A 231 1.93 -7.80 -6.62
N GLN A 232 2.10 -7.41 -5.35
CA GLN A 232 3.28 -7.77 -4.56
C GLN A 232 3.42 -9.27 -4.36
N THR A 233 2.33 -10.01 -4.11
CA THR A 233 2.39 -11.47 -3.95
C THR A 233 2.88 -12.17 -5.22
N ARG A 234 2.47 -11.72 -6.40
CA ARG A 234 2.89 -12.30 -7.69
C ARG A 234 4.35 -11.97 -7.99
N LEU A 235 4.73 -10.70 -7.83
CA LEU A 235 6.12 -10.30 -7.98
C LEU A 235 7.03 -11.04 -6.99
N SER A 236 6.56 -11.28 -5.76
CA SER A 236 7.29 -12.05 -4.75
C SER A 236 7.49 -13.51 -5.16
N GLN A 237 6.48 -14.15 -5.76
CA GLN A 237 6.61 -15.51 -6.29
C GLN A 237 7.54 -15.59 -7.52
N LEU A 238 7.65 -14.51 -8.31
CA LEU A 238 8.49 -14.46 -9.51
C LEU A 238 9.95 -14.10 -9.23
N LEU A 239 10.18 -13.16 -8.31
CA LEU A 239 11.45 -12.44 -8.13
C LEU A 239 11.99 -12.51 -6.69
N GLY A 240 11.24 -13.14 -5.78
CA GLY A 240 11.52 -13.15 -4.35
C GLY A 240 10.90 -11.95 -3.62
N GLU A 241 10.68 -12.10 -2.31
CA GLU A 241 9.94 -11.12 -1.50
C GLU A 241 10.59 -9.74 -1.46
N GLY A 242 11.93 -9.66 -1.49
CA GLY A 242 12.65 -8.39 -1.49
C GLY A 242 12.35 -7.56 -2.74
N TRP A 243 12.43 -8.17 -3.93
CA TRP A 243 12.09 -7.50 -5.18
C TRP A 243 10.60 -7.25 -5.32
N GLY A 244 9.75 -8.21 -4.93
CA GLY A 244 8.30 -8.04 -4.96
C GLY A 244 7.83 -6.88 -4.11
N LEU A 245 8.39 -6.72 -2.91
CA LEU A 245 8.14 -5.60 -2.01
C LEU A 245 8.54 -4.26 -2.63
N VAL A 246 9.78 -4.15 -3.11
CA VAL A 246 10.33 -2.88 -3.59
C VAL A 246 9.64 -2.45 -4.87
N LEU A 247 9.46 -3.35 -5.84
CA LEU A 247 8.81 -3.02 -7.10
C LEU A 247 7.35 -2.61 -6.91
N ALA A 248 6.57 -3.34 -6.10
CA ALA A 248 5.19 -2.96 -5.80
C ALA A 248 5.12 -1.59 -5.10
N SER A 249 6.06 -1.28 -4.21
CA SER A 249 6.11 0.01 -3.50
C SER A 249 6.50 1.17 -4.42
N LEU A 250 7.46 0.97 -5.32
CA LEU A 250 7.82 1.98 -6.32
C LEU A 250 6.67 2.24 -7.30
N ILE A 251 5.95 1.19 -7.71
CA ILE A 251 4.76 1.31 -8.57
C ILE A 251 3.67 2.12 -7.86
N VAL A 252 3.45 1.92 -6.56
CA VAL A 252 2.55 2.78 -5.76
C VAL A 252 3.00 4.24 -5.84
N GLY A 253 4.29 4.53 -5.63
CA GLY A 253 4.81 5.90 -5.74
C GLY A 253 4.49 6.53 -7.10
N VAL A 254 4.89 5.86 -8.19
CA VAL A 254 4.67 6.34 -9.55
C VAL A 254 3.18 6.53 -9.86
N ALA A 255 2.33 5.63 -9.36
CA ALA A 255 0.89 5.70 -9.62
C ALA A 255 0.22 6.96 -9.05
N HIS A 256 0.84 7.60 -8.06
CA HIS A 256 0.31 8.79 -7.39
C HIS A 256 0.81 10.12 -7.98
N VAL A 257 1.75 10.11 -8.93
CA VAL A 257 2.36 11.33 -9.48
C VAL A 257 1.30 12.27 -10.06
N GLY A 258 0.37 11.74 -10.85
CA GLY A 258 -0.69 12.53 -11.47
C GLY A 258 -1.64 13.19 -10.45
N GLY A 259 -1.85 12.56 -9.29
CA GLY A 259 -2.70 13.11 -8.23
C GLY A 259 -2.03 14.21 -7.42
N LEU A 260 -0.70 14.18 -7.26
CA LEU A 260 0.06 15.19 -6.50
C LEU A 260 0.50 16.39 -7.33
N MET A 261 0.60 16.24 -8.65
CA MET A 261 1.09 17.31 -9.53
C MET A 261 0.32 18.63 -9.43
N PRO A 262 -1.03 18.65 -9.33
CA PRO A 262 -1.77 19.91 -9.18
C PRO A 262 -1.41 20.70 -7.92
N ALA A 263 -1.06 20.01 -6.82
CA ALA A 263 -0.63 20.65 -5.57
C ALA A 263 0.84 21.14 -5.62
N LEU A 264 1.56 20.82 -6.70
CA LEU A 264 2.97 21.12 -6.90
C LEU A 264 3.19 21.91 -8.19
N ASP A 265 2.21 22.75 -8.56
CA ASP A 265 2.28 23.68 -9.69
C ASP A 265 2.55 23.00 -11.05
N GLY A 266 2.16 21.72 -11.18
CA GLY A 266 2.42 20.93 -12.39
C GLY A 266 3.86 20.44 -12.54
N ASP A 267 4.71 20.59 -11.52
CA ASP A 267 6.10 20.12 -11.57
C ASP A 267 6.21 18.61 -11.41
N VAL A 268 6.35 17.91 -12.54
CA VAL A 268 6.48 16.45 -12.62
C VAL A 268 7.64 15.92 -11.78
N LEU A 269 8.78 16.62 -11.76
CA LEU A 269 9.98 16.13 -11.06
C LEU A 269 9.85 16.31 -9.55
N THR A 270 9.27 17.42 -9.09
CA THR A 270 8.88 17.58 -7.68
C THR A 270 7.85 16.53 -7.28
N ALA A 271 6.81 16.31 -8.09
CA ALA A 271 5.78 15.31 -7.81
C ALA A 271 6.35 13.89 -7.75
N LEU A 272 7.22 13.52 -8.68
CA LEU A 272 7.91 12.23 -8.65
C LEU A 272 8.81 12.10 -7.42
N GLY A 273 9.59 13.14 -7.10
CA GLY A 273 10.43 13.17 -5.89
C GLY A 273 9.62 12.97 -4.61
N LEU A 274 8.47 13.66 -4.49
CA LEU A 274 7.56 13.50 -3.37
C LEU A 274 6.91 12.12 -3.35
N CYS A 275 6.46 11.60 -4.49
CA CYS A 275 5.88 10.27 -4.60
C CYS A 275 6.84 9.16 -4.20
N ILE A 276 8.11 9.24 -4.60
CA ILE A 276 9.12 8.25 -4.20
C ILE A 276 9.47 8.38 -2.71
N THR A 277 9.59 9.60 -2.19
CA THR A 277 9.95 9.81 -0.78
C THR A 277 8.82 9.50 0.20
N SER A 278 7.56 9.76 -0.19
CA SER A 278 6.37 9.59 0.64
C SER A 278 5.59 8.31 0.29
N GLN A 279 4.95 8.28 -0.87
CA GLN A 279 4.00 7.22 -1.26
C GLN A 279 4.68 5.86 -1.43
N ALA A 280 5.87 5.81 -2.05
CA ALA A 280 6.62 4.57 -2.15
C ALA A 280 7.18 4.12 -0.79
N ALA A 281 7.55 5.05 0.10
CA ALA A 281 8.02 4.73 1.45
C ALA A 281 6.89 4.21 2.35
N ALA A 282 5.71 4.82 2.30
CA ALA A 282 4.49 4.29 2.92
C ALA A 282 4.17 2.90 2.37
N GLY A 283 4.26 2.74 1.05
CA GLY A 283 4.05 1.47 0.39
C GLY A 283 5.03 0.38 0.84
N LEU A 284 6.29 0.74 1.10
CA LEU A 284 7.28 -0.18 1.65
C LEU A 284 6.88 -0.66 3.04
N ILE A 285 6.41 0.25 3.90
CA ILE A 285 5.93 -0.08 5.25
C ILE A 285 4.73 -1.03 5.16
N PHE A 286 3.73 -0.70 4.34
CA PHE A 286 2.54 -1.53 4.17
C PHE A 286 2.89 -2.91 3.60
N GLY A 287 3.81 -2.97 2.64
CA GLY A 287 4.31 -4.23 2.09
C GLY A 287 5.06 -5.08 3.12
N ILE A 288 5.83 -4.48 4.02
CA ILE A 288 6.49 -5.18 5.13
C ILE A 288 5.45 -5.73 6.11
N LEU A 289 4.44 -4.93 6.49
CA LEU A 289 3.32 -5.39 7.32
C LEU A 289 2.64 -6.59 6.67
N ALA A 290 2.36 -6.52 5.37
CA ALA A 290 1.70 -7.58 4.61
C ALA A 290 2.53 -8.88 4.55
N ILE A 291 3.83 -8.81 4.26
CA ILE A 291 4.72 -9.99 4.22
C ILE A 291 4.82 -10.64 5.61
N ARG A 292 5.07 -9.83 6.64
CA ARG A 292 5.30 -10.31 8.00
C ARG A 292 4.06 -10.91 8.65
N THR A 293 2.88 -10.39 8.29
CA THR A 293 1.60 -10.90 8.81
C THR A 293 0.92 -11.89 7.87
N ARG A 294 1.28 -11.95 6.58
CA ARG A 294 0.56 -12.72 5.55
C ARG A 294 -0.93 -12.37 5.47
N SER A 295 -1.25 -11.10 5.71
CA SER A 295 -2.62 -10.58 5.79
C SER A 295 -2.70 -9.15 5.27
N LEU A 296 -3.85 -8.78 4.71
CA LEU A 296 -4.15 -7.39 4.37
C LEU A 296 -4.70 -6.57 5.56
N ILE A 297 -4.97 -7.18 6.72
CA ILE A 297 -5.58 -6.47 7.86
C ILE A 297 -4.67 -5.33 8.36
N ALA A 298 -3.42 -5.66 8.73
CA ALA A 298 -2.48 -4.69 9.25
C ALA A 298 -2.15 -3.56 8.26
N PRO A 299 -1.81 -3.82 6.98
CA PRO A 299 -1.54 -2.74 6.03
C PRO A 299 -2.78 -1.91 5.72
N THR A 300 -3.98 -2.50 5.64
CA THR A 300 -5.22 -1.73 5.42
C THR A 300 -5.45 -0.73 6.55
N VAL A 301 -5.34 -1.18 7.80
CA VAL A 301 -5.52 -0.29 8.96
C VAL A 301 -4.43 0.78 8.99
N ALA A 302 -3.18 0.43 8.69
CA ALA A 302 -2.08 1.40 8.62
C ALA A 302 -2.32 2.47 7.55
N HIS A 303 -2.81 2.08 6.38
CA HIS A 303 -3.18 2.99 5.31
C HIS A 303 -4.32 3.91 5.73
N LEU A 304 -5.37 3.37 6.36
CA LEU A 304 -6.45 4.20 6.92
C LEU A 304 -5.95 5.26 7.89
N THR A 305 -5.06 4.87 8.81
CA THR A 305 -4.45 5.80 9.76
C THR A 305 -3.63 6.85 9.06
N LEU A 306 -2.82 6.48 8.06
CA LEU A 306 -1.98 7.44 7.34
C LEU A 306 -2.83 8.50 6.62
N ASN A 307 -3.92 8.10 5.97
CA ASN A 307 -4.81 9.06 5.27
C ASN A 307 -5.64 9.91 6.24
N LEU A 308 -5.84 9.47 7.49
CA LEU A 308 -6.56 10.27 8.49
C LEU A 308 -5.69 11.42 9.03
N PHE A 309 -4.38 11.21 9.14
CA PHE A 309 -3.45 12.14 9.76
C PHE A 309 -2.45 12.77 8.78
N GLY A 310 -2.57 12.49 7.49
CA GLY A 310 -1.56 12.78 6.47
C GLY A 310 -2.09 13.48 5.25
#